data_AF-A0A166RUX2-F1
#
_entry.id   AF-A0A166RUX2-F1
#
_cell.length_a   1.000
_cell.length_b   1.000
_cell.length_c   1.000
_cell.angle_alpha   90.00
_cell.angle_beta   90.00
_cell.angle_gamma   90.00
#
_symmetry.space_group_name_H-M   'P 1'
#
loop_
_entity.id
_entity.type
_entity.pdbx_description
1 polymer ?
#
loop_
_entity_poly.entity_id
_entity_poly.type
_entity_poly.pdbx_seq_one_letter_code
_entity_poly.pdbx_strand_id
1 'polypeptide(L)'
;MRRCGGTATRSRPGVPGGHRCHWRPAIIGCSRRVPRRPASRRRRCPAPAGAGRAVRLARVLLGGAAVVCAVASLGAAGRGAAPTRLDLTDSGTWLITSTTGTLVHLSGPAGRANAAVTIPEAVGRDLTVTPAASKVVVSEPATGRVYLVDPARLTRTGSADLKPGMTILAGGAGTYALDAAAGRVQRLAPDDLADDGPALQLPPPLGGVAQTDDGTLWVPLRSTGAVAAVRDGAAVPLPRQVADPGNAVDIVLAGGRPVAVDATAGTLTLIAPLTGQPTAPGRSIALPRRDAPPGPAPAPAPSLLAAPRTEDGPVPVVDPASRRLFLVDVDAGTATAVDLPGTGRPGSPLAHAGHAYVPVSDLGIVLDYDLDRGVFGEPVRVAATGGQARLTVTVDDGQVWINDAAGPDAVLINDRGRVLIAKQPPDLPGLPTGSARPLPAPPPLPDPERTHPSGRGGHGPVEPTTARPATAGTPSPRTSASTGMEPDRDQVAEPTALPRPTPSPTAPPPPTPPPPPPPPSRPTVTVPPSGTPRPSPTLTADPSPPPGGLLLP
;
A
#
# COMPACT_ATOMS: atom_id res chain seq x y z
N MET A 1 -41.76 36.57 -27.60
CA MET A 1 -41.90 37.91 -28.21
C MET A 1 -40.95 38.86 -27.47
N ARG A 2 -39.82 39.25 -28.07
CA ARG A 2 -39.48 40.60 -28.59
C ARG A 2 -39.55 41.69 -27.49
N ARG A 3 -38.55 42.54 -27.20
CA ARG A 3 -37.40 43.06 -27.99
C ARG A 3 -36.46 43.90 -27.07
N CYS A 4 -35.18 44.02 -27.50
CA CYS A 4 -34.23 45.15 -27.41
C CYS A 4 -33.82 45.70 -26.02
N GLY A 5 -32.57 46.01 -25.68
CA GLY A 5 -31.35 46.31 -26.46
C GLY A 5 -30.82 47.71 -26.07
N GLY A 6 -29.60 47.82 -25.55
CA GLY A 6 -28.98 49.11 -25.22
C GLY A 6 -27.52 49.00 -24.74
N THR A 7 -26.59 49.26 -25.65
CA THR A 7 -25.15 49.49 -25.42
C THR A 7 -24.86 50.97 -25.17
N ALA A 8 -23.99 51.31 -24.20
CA ALA A 8 -23.17 52.54 -24.25
C ALA A 8 -21.92 52.51 -23.34
N THR A 9 -20.83 52.90 -23.98
CA THR A 9 -19.44 53.28 -23.65
C THR A 9 -19.13 54.15 -22.41
N ARG A 10 -17.95 53.85 -21.83
CA ARG A 10 -16.85 54.71 -21.30
C ARG A 10 -17.14 55.90 -20.36
N SER A 11 -16.46 55.87 -19.20
CA SER A 11 -15.63 57.00 -18.70
C SER A 11 -14.76 56.60 -17.50
N ARG A 12 -13.46 56.95 -17.56
CA ARG A 12 -12.50 56.98 -16.42
C ARG A 12 -12.85 58.14 -15.46
N PRO A 13 -12.45 58.06 -14.18
CA PRO A 13 -11.25 58.75 -13.66
C PRO A 13 -10.47 57.80 -12.72
N GLY A 14 -9.21 57.95 -12.31
CA GLY A 14 -8.37 59.10 -11.99
C GLY A 14 -7.50 58.64 -10.79
N VAL A 15 -6.17 58.75 -10.92
CA VAL A 15 -5.11 58.31 -9.98
C VAL A 15 -5.01 59.27 -8.77
N PRO A 16 -4.69 58.82 -7.53
CA PRO A 16 -3.31 58.87 -6.96
C PRO A 16 -3.02 57.63 -6.05
N GLY A 17 -1.81 57.18 -5.71
CA GLY A 17 -0.43 57.68 -5.74
C GLY A 17 0.30 57.06 -4.51
N GLY A 18 1.55 56.58 -4.67
CA GLY A 18 2.49 56.15 -3.58
C GLY A 18 2.07 54.91 -2.77
N HIS A 19 2.91 53.98 -2.34
CA HIS A 19 4.30 54.06 -1.90
C HIS A 19 5.02 52.72 -2.10
N ARG A 20 6.31 52.80 -2.42
CA ARG A 20 7.29 51.71 -2.35
C ARG A 20 7.65 51.44 -0.89
N CYS A 21 7.69 50.17 -0.49
CA CYS A 21 8.51 49.71 0.62
C CYS A 21 9.21 48.41 0.22
N HIS A 22 10.52 48.51 -0.04
CA HIS A 22 11.43 47.38 -0.07
C HIS A 22 11.72 46.96 1.37
N TRP A 23 11.57 45.66 1.68
CA TRP A 23 12.17 45.07 2.87
C TRP A 23 13.17 43.99 2.45
N ARG A 24 14.43 44.23 2.82
CA ARG A 24 15.55 43.28 2.83
C ARG A 24 15.43 42.36 4.05
N PRO A 25 15.87 41.10 3.99
CA PRO A 25 16.33 40.39 5.18
C PRO A 25 17.83 40.67 5.40
N ALA A 26 18.13 41.09 6.63
CA ALA A 26 19.48 41.33 7.12
C ALA A 26 20.23 40.03 7.40
N ILE A 27 21.49 40.01 6.99
CA ILE A 27 22.51 39.05 7.37
C ILE A 27 22.94 39.37 8.80
N ILE A 28 22.75 38.46 9.75
CA ILE A 28 23.40 38.51 11.06
C ILE A 28 24.31 37.28 11.17
N GLY A 29 25.61 37.56 11.07
CA GLY A 29 26.66 36.62 11.41
C GLY A 29 26.81 36.51 12.92
N CYS A 30 27.04 35.29 13.39
CA CYS A 30 27.58 35.05 14.72
C CYS A 30 28.70 34.00 14.60
N SER A 31 29.93 34.49 14.53
CA SER A 31 31.16 33.71 14.55
C SER A 31 31.45 33.23 15.97
N ARG A 32 31.58 31.91 16.17
CA ARG A 32 32.32 31.34 17.31
C ARG A 32 33.44 30.43 16.81
N ARG A 33 34.61 30.68 17.39
CA ARG A 33 35.92 30.07 17.13
C ARG A 33 36.12 28.80 17.97
N VAL A 34 36.81 27.82 17.35
CA VAL A 34 37.87 26.92 17.92
C VAL A 34 37.36 25.72 18.78
N PRO A 35 38.02 24.52 18.82
CA PRO A 35 39.41 24.20 18.43
C PRO A 35 39.64 22.99 17.50
N ARG A 36 40.83 23.05 16.86
CA ARG A 36 41.62 21.94 16.29
C ARG A 36 42.05 20.93 17.36
N ARG A 37 42.01 19.63 17.02
CA ARG A 37 42.77 18.51 17.63
C ARG A 37 42.77 17.31 16.64
N PRO A 38 43.65 16.29 16.77
CA PRO A 38 45.02 16.32 16.28
C PRO A 38 45.34 15.19 15.27
N ALA A 39 46.53 15.29 14.68
CA ALA A 39 47.13 14.35 13.75
C ALA A 39 47.20 12.91 14.28
N SER A 40 46.72 11.95 13.48
CA SER A 40 47.01 10.52 13.67
C SER A 40 48.27 10.12 12.91
N ARG A 41 49.25 9.65 13.68
CA ARG A 41 50.54 9.10 13.23
C ARG A 41 50.32 7.88 12.32
N ARG A 42 50.75 7.97 11.06
CA ARG A 42 51.00 6.80 10.21
C ARG A 42 52.34 6.19 10.60
N ARG A 43 52.31 4.95 11.07
CA ARG A 43 53.50 4.11 11.29
C ARG A 43 54.07 3.67 9.95
N ARG A 44 55.38 3.81 9.83
CA ARG A 44 56.23 3.28 8.76
C ARG A 44 56.40 1.78 8.96
N CYS A 45 56.42 1.03 7.86
CA CYS A 45 57.24 -0.18 7.70
C CYS A 45 57.84 -0.18 6.27
N PRO A 46 59.03 -0.77 6.10
CA PRO A 46 59.95 -0.42 5.01
C PRO A 46 59.78 -1.28 3.75
N ALA A 47 60.19 -0.71 2.63
CA ALA A 47 60.46 -1.41 1.37
C ALA A 47 61.75 -2.24 1.46
N PRO A 48 61.89 -3.28 0.62
CA PRO A 48 63.18 -3.68 0.08
C PRO A 48 63.39 -3.10 -1.33
N ALA A 49 64.63 -2.65 -1.53
CA ALA A 49 65.19 -2.16 -2.77
C ALA A 49 65.46 -3.28 -3.79
N GLY A 50 65.59 -2.91 -5.07
CA GLY A 50 66.25 -3.75 -6.05
C GLY A 50 66.08 -3.27 -7.49
N ALA A 51 67.12 -2.58 -8.00
CA ALA A 51 67.65 -2.52 -9.37
C ALA A 51 66.67 -2.56 -10.58
N GLY A 52 66.72 -1.70 -11.59
CA GLY A 52 67.77 -0.83 -12.10
C GLY A 52 67.95 -1.08 -13.61
N ARG A 53 67.86 -0.02 -14.43
CA ARG A 53 68.36 0.11 -15.84
C ARG A 53 67.66 -0.78 -16.89
N ALA A 54 67.52 -0.46 -18.19
CA ALA A 54 67.90 0.65 -19.05
C ALA A 54 67.28 0.43 -20.46
N VAL A 55 67.03 1.55 -21.17
CA VAL A 55 67.22 1.78 -22.63
C VAL A 55 66.22 1.21 -23.66
N ARG A 56 65.47 2.17 -24.22
CA ARG A 56 65.19 2.54 -25.64
C ARG A 56 64.96 1.49 -26.75
N LEU A 57 63.92 1.83 -27.55
CA LEU A 57 63.80 1.81 -29.03
C LEU A 57 63.75 0.46 -29.78
N ALA A 58 62.63 0.20 -30.46
CA ALA A 58 62.61 -0.02 -31.92
C ALA A 58 61.18 -0.03 -32.47
N ARG A 59 60.97 0.70 -33.57
CA ARG A 59 59.76 0.76 -34.40
C ARG A 59 59.84 -0.32 -35.49
N VAL A 60 58.68 -0.92 -35.75
CA VAL A 60 58.15 -1.41 -37.05
C VAL A 60 58.94 -2.50 -37.77
N LEU A 61 58.36 -3.70 -37.86
CA LEU A 61 58.32 -4.53 -39.08
C LEU A 61 57.06 -5.41 -39.07
N LEU A 62 56.17 -5.10 -40.03
CA LEU A 62 55.36 -5.97 -40.90
C LEU A 62 54.83 -7.30 -40.31
N GLY A 63 53.53 -7.56 -40.29
CA GLY A 63 52.64 -7.48 -41.46
C GLY A 63 52.36 -8.92 -41.94
N GLY A 64 51.44 -9.61 -41.25
CA GLY A 64 51.11 -11.00 -41.60
C GLY A 64 50.21 -11.76 -40.61
N ALA A 65 50.07 -11.29 -39.36
CA ALA A 65 49.26 -11.96 -38.34
C ALA A 65 47.84 -11.40 -38.16
N ALA A 66 47.48 -10.30 -38.85
CA ALA A 66 46.20 -9.62 -38.63
C ALA A 66 45.00 -10.21 -39.41
N VAL A 67 45.24 -11.05 -40.42
CA VAL A 67 44.14 -11.59 -41.26
C VAL A 67 43.62 -12.94 -40.76
N VAL A 68 44.43 -13.72 -40.03
CA VAL A 68 43.96 -15.00 -39.46
C VAL A 68 43.14 -14.80 -38.18
N CYS A 69 43.37 -13.71 -37.42
CA CYS A 69 42.50 -13.35 -36.29
C CYS A 69 41.13 -12.77 -36.72
N ALA A 70 40.97 -12.34 -37.98
CA ALA A 70 39.72 -11.80 -38.49
C ALA A 70 38.70 -12.89 -38.87
N VAL A 71 39.14 -14.13 -39.15
CA VAL A 71 38.23 -15.23 -39.53
C VAL A 71 37.87 -16.10 -38.32
N ALA A 72 38.72 -16.18 -37.29
CA ALA A 72 38.37 -16.79 -36.00
C ALA A 72 37.39 -15.95 -35.16
N SER A 73 37.17 -14.68 -35.50
CA SER A 73 36.21 -13.80 -34.82
C SER A 73 34.79 -13.84 -35.43
N LEU A 74 34.58 -14.55 -36.55
CA LEU A 74 33.24 -14.75 -37.12
C LEU A 74 32.52 -16.01 -36.62
N GLY A 75 33.19 -16.89 -35.87
CA GLY A 75 32.60 -18.11 -35.29
C GLY A 75 31.94 -17.96 -33.91
N ALA A 76 32.02 -16.77 -33.29
CA ALA A 76 31.45 -16.50 -31.97
C ALA A 76 30.24 -15.54 -32.00
N ALA A 77 29.54 -15.48 -33.15
CA ALA A 77 28.28 -14.76 -33.30
C ALA A 77 27.06 -15.62 -32.87
N GLY A 78 27.24 -16.49 -31.88
CA GLY A 78 26.16 -16.98 -31.04
C GLY A 78 26.04 -16.07 -29.83
N ARG A 79 25.67 -14.80 -30.02
CA ARG A 79 25.14 -14.01 -28.90
C ARG A 79 23.80 -14.64 -28.54
N GLY A 80 23.84 -15.68 -27.69
CA GLY A 80 22.71 -15.93 -26.81
C GLY A 80 22.38 -14.57 -26.20
N ALA A 81 21.16 -14.10 -26.43
CA ALA A 81 20.69 -12.86 -25.82
C ALA A 81 21.05 -12.99 -24.35
N ALA A 82 22.03 -12.19 -23.91
CA ALA A 82 22.27 -12.05 -22.48
C ALA A 82 20.89 -11.71 -21.92
N PRO A 83 20.41 -12.41 -20.86
CA PRO A 83 19.17 -12.01 -20.24
C PRO A 83 19.34 -10.52 -19.96
N THR A 84 18.58 -9.68 -20.66
CA THR A 84 18.47 -8.27 -20.35
C THR A 84 17.93 -8.29 -18.94
N ARG A 85 18.86 -8.19 -18.00
CA ARG A 85 18.56 -7.88 -16.62
C ARG A 85 17.91 -6.51 -16.75
N LEU A 86 16.59 -6.48 -16.79
CA LEU A 86 15.85 -5.26 -16.58
C LEU A 86 16.28 -4.84 -15.19
N ASP A 87 17.20 -3.88 -15.13
CA ASP A 87 17.41 -3.13 -13.91
C ASP A 87 16.12 -2.33 -13.73
N LEU A 88 15.16 -2.94 -13.02
CA LEU A 88 14.02 -2.25 -12.44
C LEU A 88 14.54 -1.40 -11.26
N THR A 89 15.54 -0.57 -11.53
CA THR A 89 15.85 0.65 -10.77
C THR A 89 14.91 1.78 -11.21
N ASP A 90 13.92 1.46 -12.04
CA ASP A 90 13.00 2.40 -12.65
C ASP A 90 11.93 2.75 -11.62
N SER A 91 12.13 3.89 -10.95
CA SER A 91 11.12 4.62 -10.19
C SER A 91 9.74 4.44 -10.83
N GLY A 92 8.84 3.72 -10.17
CA GLY A 92 7.63 3.19 -10.78
C GLY A 92 6.79 2.45 -9.75
N THR A 93 5.60 1.97 -10.15
CA THR A 93 4.74 1.24 -9.22
C THR A 93 3.94 0.15 -9.92
N TRP A 94 3.55 -0.87 -9.16
CA TRP A 94 2.68 -1.95 -9.63
C TRP A 94 1.23 -1.69 -9.25
N LEU A 95 0.37 -1.54 -10.26
CA LEU A 95 -1.05 -1.30 -10.10
C LEU A 95 -1.87 -2.47 -10.64
N ILE A 96 -3.06 -2.67 -10.09
CA ILE A 96 -3.95 -3.74 -10.52
C ILE A 96 -5.04 -3.23 -11.47
N THR A 97 -5.41 -4.09 -12.43
CA THR A 97 -6.63 -3.98 -13.22
C THR A 97 -7.49 -5.20 -12.93
N SER A 98 -8.50 -5.06 -12.07
CA SER A 98 -9.31 -6.16 -11.56
C SER A 98 -10.12 -6.85 -12.66
N THR A 99 -10.62 -6.10 -13.64
CA THR A 99 -11.41 -6.63 -14.77
C THR A 99 -10.64 -7.64 -15.62
N THR A 100 -9.31 -7.52 -15.68
CA THR A 100 -8.42 -8.43 -16.44
C THR A 100 -7.51 -9.25 -15.55
N GLY A 101 -7.63 -9.14 -14.22
CA GLY A 101 -6.73 -9.81 -13.26
C GLY A 101 -5.25 -9.49 -13.51
N THR A 102 -4.94 -8.33 -14.09
CA THR A 102 -3.58 -8.02 -14.56
C THR A 102 -2.92 -6.98 -13.67
N LEU A 103 -1.75 -7.32 -13.17
CA LEU A 103 -0.84 -6.42 -12.50
C LEU A 103 0.01 -5.71 -13.56
N VAL A 104 0.07 -4.38 -13.53
CA VAL A 104 0.75 -3.54 -14.51
C VAL A 104 1.77 -2.69 -13.79
N HIS A 105 3.01 -2.72 -14.25
CA HIS A 105 4.04 -1.80 -13.81
C HIS A 105 3.98 -0.51 -14.63
N LEU A 106 3.90 0.63 -13.94
CA LEU A 106 3.99 1.94 -14.53
C LEU A 106 5.36 2.55 -14.22
N SER A 107 6.05 3.03 -15.25
CA SER A 107 7.32 3.76 -15.11
C SER A 107 7.04 5.24 -14.89
N GLY A 108 7.53 5.79 -13.79
CA GLY A 108 7.45 7.21 -13.46
C GLY A 108 8.16 8.10 -14.48
N PRO A 109 9.44 7.86 -14.81
CA PRO A 109 10.21 8.67 -15.75
C PRO A 109 9.61 8.68 -17.15
N ALA A 110 9.08 7.54 -17.59
CA ALA A 110 8.48 7.38 -18.90
C ALA A 110 6.99 7.79 -18.96
N GLY A 111 6.32 7.90 -17.81
CA GLY A 111 4.89 8.24 -17.73
C GLY A 111 4.00 7.24 -18.48
N ARG A 112 4.36 5.95 -18.48
CA ARG A 112 3.62 4.90 -19.22
C ARG A 112 3.79 3.52 -18.58
N ALA A 113 2.85 2.62 -18.88
CA ALA A 113 3.01 1.20 -18.59
C ALA A 113 4.20 0.60 -19.36
N ASN A 114 5.02 -0.22 -18.70
CA ASN A 114 6.17 -0.88 -19.32
C ASN A 114 6.28 -2.38 -19.05
N ALA A 115 5.48 -2.92 -18.12
CA ALA A 115 5.39 -4.36 -17.90
C ALA A 115 4.02 -4.77 -17.36
N ALA A 116 3.66 -6.03 -17.54
CA ALA A 116 2.46 -6.63 -16.97
C ALA A 116 2.70 -8.08 -16.53
N VAL A 117 1.87 -8.54 -15.60
CA VAL A 117 1.72 -9.94 -15.21
C VAL A 117 0.24 -10.22 -15.04
N THR A 118 -0.30 -11.16 -15.82
CA THR A 118 -1.70 -11.57 -15.70
C THR A 118 -1.83 -12.72 -14.69
N ILE A 119 -2.81 -12.60 -13.79
CA ILE A 119 -3.23 -13.61 -12.83
C ILE A 119 -4.68 -13.99 -13.18
N PRO A 120 -4.89 -15.00 -14.05
CA PRO A 120 -6.23 -15.36 -14.54
C PRO A 120 -7.25 -15.64 -13.43
N GLU A 121 -6.80 -16.21 -12.31
CA GLU A 121 -7.62 -16.54 -11.16
C GLU A 121 -8.10 -15.29 -10.37
N ALA A 122 -7.52 -14.12 -10.66
CA ALA A 122 -7.80 -12.86 -9.99
C ALA A 122 -8.76 -11.95 -10.79
N VAL A 123 -9.26 -12.42 -11.94
CA VAL A 123 -10.20 -11.69 -12.79
C VAL A 123 -11.51 -11.40 -12.03
N GLY A 124 -11.94 -10.14 -12.06
CA GLY A 124 -13.14 -9.65 -11.42
C GLY A 124 -13.07 -9.60 -9.90
N ARG A 125 -11.89 -9.80 -9.29
CA ARG A 125 -11.70 -9.85 -7.84
C ARG A 125 -11.21 -8.53 -7.29
N ASP A 126 -11.52 -8.29 -6.02
CA ASP A 126 -10.97 -7.18 -5.26
C ASP A 126 -9.60 -7.57 -4.71
N LEU A 127 -8.58 -6.91 -5.26
CA LEU A 127 -7.19 -7.26 -5.04
C LEU A 127 -6.47 -6.11 -4.37
N THR A 128 -5.59 -6.45 -3.43
CA THR A 128 -4.65 -5.52 -2.80
C THR A 128 -3.25 -5.85 -3.26
N VAL A 129 -2.48 -4.84 -3.65
CA VAL A 129 -1.09 -4.97 -4.06
C VAL A 129 -0.21 -4.44 -2.93
N THR A 130 0.69 -5.27 -2.44
CA THR A 130 1.62 -4.92 -1.36
C THR A 130 3.05 -5.20 -1.83
N PRO A 131 3.90 -4.16 -1.96
CA PRO A 131 5.32 -4.34 -2.22
C PRO A 131 5.99 -5.12 -1.08
N ALA A 132 6.79 -6.14 -1.41
CA ALA A 132 7.45 -7.00 -0.42
C ALA A 132 8.89 -7.29 -0.81
N ALA A 133 9.84 -6.49 -0.33
CA ALA A 133 11.26 -6.60 -0.65
C ALA A 133 11.54 -6.68 -2.16
N SER A 134 11.91 -7.85 -2.68
CA SER A 134 12.19 -8.08 -4.11
C SER A 134 10.99 -8.56 -4.93
N LYS A 135 9.84 -8.73 -4.27
CA LYS A 135 8.61 -9.32 -4.82
C LYS A 135 7.44 -8.37 -4.67
N VAL A 136 6.34 -8.73 -5.33
CA VAL A 136 5.04 -8.10 -5.14
C VAL A 136 4.05 -9.16 -4.66
N VAL A 137 3.34 -8.86 -3.57
CA VAL A 137 2.28 -9.70 -3.04
C VAL A 137 0.94 -9.14 -3.51
N VAL A 138 0.14 -9.99 -4.15
CA VAL A 138 -1.23 -9.68 -4.57
C VAL A 138 -2.18 -10.55 -3.76
N SER A 139 -3.02 -9.93 -2.92
CA SER A 139 -3.97 -10.65 -2.07
C SER A 139 -5.42 -10.38 -2.47
N GLU A 140 -6.26 -11.40 -2.42
CA GLU A 140 -7.73 -11.33 -2.50
C GLU A 140 -8.31 -11.55 -1.09
N PRO A 141 -8.62 -10.49 -0.32
CA PRO A 141 -9.00 -10.63 1.08
C PRO A 141 -10.28 -11.46 1.30
N ALA A 142 -11.21 -11.43 0.33
CA ALA A 142 -12.48 -12.14 0.43
C ALA A 142 -12.33 -13.67 0.44
N THR A 143 -11.36 -14.21 -0.29
CA THR A 143 -11.11 -15.65 -0.38
C THR A 143 -9.89 -16.08 0.45
N GLY A 144 -9.02 -15.14 0.81
CA GLY A 144 -7.74 -15.41 1.44
C GLY A 144 -6.65 -15.83 0.45
N ARG A 145 -6.90 -15.79 -0.87
CA ARG A 145 -5.88 -16.16 -1.86
C ARG A 145 -4.80 -15.10 -1.96
N VAL A 146 -3.56 -15.55 -2.02
CA VAL A 146 -2.38 -14.70 -2.14
C VAL A 146 -1.50 -15.21 -3.26
N TYR A 147 -1.00 -14.29 -4.09
CA TYR A 147 -0.10 -14.57 -5.19
C TYR A 147 1.20 -13.80 -4.98
N LEU A 148 2.32 -14.48 -5.23
CA LEU A 148 3.63 -13.88 -5.23
C LEU A 148 4.10 -13.68 -6.67
N VAL A 149 4.46 -12.45 -7.01
CA VAL A 149 4.91 -12.05 -8.34
C VAL A 149 6.37 -11.65 -8.25
N ASP A 150 7.17 -12.11 -9.22
CA ASP A 150 8.56 -11.70 -9.41
C ASP A 150 8.62 -10.63 -10.52
N PRO A 151 8.84 -9.35 -10.17
CA PRO A 151 8.94 -8.25 -11.12
C PRO A 151 10.02 -8.44 -12.18
N ALA A 152 11.14 -9.09 -11.83
CA ALA A 152 12.26 -9.26 -12.75
C ALA A 152 11.98 -10.33 -13.82
N ARG A 153 11.10 -11.28 -13.51
CA ARG A 153 10.72 -12.38 -14.41
C ARG A 153 9.36 -12.19 -15.07
N LEU A 154 8.61 -11.16 -14.67
CA LEU A 154 7.23 -10.91 -15.10
C LEU A 154 6.36 -12.16 -14.98
N THR A 155 6.49 -12.88 -13.86
CA THR A 155 5.82 -14.15 -13.66
C THR A 155 5.37 -14.32 -12.22
N ARG A 156 4.29 -15.09 -12.04
CA ARG A 156 3.88 -15.58 -10.72
C ARG A 156 4.85 -16.67 -10.28
N THR A 157 5.48 -16.50 -9.13
CA THR A 157 6.44 -17.47 -8.58
C THR A 157 5.84 -18.37 -7.50
N GLY A 158 4.70 -17.97 -6.92
CA GLY A 158 4.04 -18.76 -5.90
C GLY A 158 2.62 -18.29 -5.61
N SER A 159 1.93 -19.07 -4.78
CA SER A 159 0.63 -18.73 -4.22
C SER A 159 0.46 -19.41 -2.87
N ALA A 160 -0.29 -18.77 -1.98
CA ALA A 160 -0.68 -19.31 -0.68
C ALA A 160 -2.17 -19.08 -0.46
N ASP A 161 -2.80 -20.00 0.25
CA ASP A 161 -4.18 -19.86 0.72
C ASP A 161 -4.15 -19.46 2.20
N LEU A 162 -4.53 -18.22 2.48
CA LEU A 162 -4.82 -17.74 3.82
C LEU A 162 -6.30 -17.93 4.14
N LYS A 163 -6.69 -17.71 5.40
CA LYS A 163 -8.11 -17.67 5.75
C LYS A 163 -8.77 -16.43 5.15
N PRO A 164 -10.05 -16.51 4.73
CA PRO A 164 -10.84 -15.35 4.37
C PRO A 164 -10.79 -14.25 5.45
N GLY A 165 -10.63 -13.01 5.03
CA GLY A 165 -10.52 -11.85 5.93
C GLY A 165 -9.13 -11.64 6.52
N MET A 166 -8.15 -12.52 6.26
CA MET A 166 -6.76 -12.24 6.61
C MET A 166 -6.18 -11.13 5.72
N THR A 167 -5.37 -10.28 6.31
CA THR A 167 -4.68 -9.18 5.61
C THR A 167 -3.18 -9.44 5.62
N ILE A 168 -2.48 -9.05 4.54
CA ILE A 168 -1.01 -9.06 4.51
C ILE A 168 -0.52 -7.63 4.68
N LEU A 169 0.49 -7.46 5.52
CA LEU A 169 1.31 -6.26 5.60
C LEU A 169 2.75 -6.65 5.26
N ALA A 170 3.39 -5.92 4.36
CA ALA A 170 4.82 -6.07 4.09
C ALA A 170 5.53 -4.72 4.20
N GLY A 171 6.73 -4.74 4.77
CA GLY A 171 7.62 -3.60 4.88
C GLY A 171 9.08 -4.05 4.90
N GLY A 172 10.00 -3.09 5.04
CA GLY A 172 11.44 -3.35 4.87
C GLY A 172 12.04 -4.40 5.82
N ALA A 173 11.37 -4.71 6.94
CA ALA A 173 11.86 -5.68 7.93
C ALA A 173 11.13 -7.03 7.93
N GLY A 174 10.06 -7.18 7.15
CA GLY A 174 9.35 -8.46 7.05
C GLY A 174 7.92 -8.35 6.53
N THR A 175 7.34 -9.52 6.31
CA THR A 175 5.95 -9.70 5.88
C THR A 175 5.16 -10.37 7.00
N TYR A 176 3.93 -9.91 7.23
CA TYR A 176 3.04 -10.46 8.26
C TYR A 176 1.66 -10.73 7.66
N ALA A 177 1.08 -11.87 8.03
CA ALA A 177 -0.33 -12.17 7.84
C ALA A 177 -1.09 -11.93 9.16
N LEU A 178 -2.19 -11.21 9.08
CA LEU A 178 -3.00 -10.81 10.22
C LEU A 178 -4.42 -11.37 10.10
N ASP A 179 -4.85 -12.12 11.10
CA ASP A 179 -6.25 -12.47 11.33
C ASP A 179 -6.79 -11.55 12.44
N ALA A 180 -7.39 -10.44 12.02
CA ALA A 180 -7.87 -9.42 12.94
C ALA A 180 -8.98 -9.94 13.85
N ALA A 181 -9.85 -10.84 13.34
CA ALA A 181 -10.95 -11.40 14.10
C ALA A 181 -10.47 -12.40 15.16
N ALA A 182 -9.49 -13.24 14.82
CA ALA A 182 -8.93 -14.22 15.75
C ALA A 182 -7.80 -13.66 16.62
N GLY A 183 -7.28 -12.45 16.33
CA GLY A 183 -6.16 -11.89 17.07
C GLY A 183 -4.81 -12.55 16.75
N ARG A 184 -4.66 -13.16 15.57
CA ARG A 184 -3.46 -13.90 15.20
C ARG A 184 -2.56 -13.07 14.29
N VAL A 185 -1.27 -13.02 14.61
CA VAL A 185 -0.23 -12.40 13.79
C VAL A 185 0.80 -13.47 13.45
N GLN A 186 1.00 -13.72 12.15
CA GLN A 186 1.96 -14.70 11.65
C GLN A 186 3.00 -13.98 10.81
N ARG A 187 4.28 -14.11 11.15
CA ARG A 187 5.36 -13.64 10.27
C ARG A 187 5.50 -14.62 9.11
N LEU A 188 5.70 -14.09 7.91
CA LEU A 188 5.88 -14.86 6.68
C LEU A 188 7.25 -14.59 6.08
N ALA A 189 7.85 -15.63 5.52
CA ALA A 189 9.03 -15.50 4.69
C ALA A 189 8.69 -14.73 3.41
N PRO A 190 9.51 -13.73 3.01
CA PRO A 190 9.17 -12.85 1.90
C PRO A 190 9.24 -13.52 0.51
N ASP A 191 9.99 -14.63 0.39
CA ASP A 191 10.30 -15.26 -0.89
C ASP A 191 9.28 -16.33 -1.33
N ASP A 192 8.57 -16.94 -0.39
CA ASP A 192 7.61 -18.01 -0.65
C ASP A 192 6.34 -17.92 0.20
N LEU A 193 6.23 -16.92 1.07
CA LEU A 193 5.13 -16.72 2.01
C LEU A 193 4.94 -17.89 3.00
N ALA A 194 5.97 -18.71 3.22
CA ALA A 194 5.94 -19.74 4.26
C ALA A 194 5.90 -19.10 5.65
N ASP A 195 5.31 -19.81 6.63
CA ASP A 195 5.33 -19.40 8.03
C ASP A 195 6.77 -19.28 8.53
N ASP A 196 7.14 -18.08 9.01
CA ASP A 196 8.46 -17.80 9.58
C ASP A 196 8.36 -17.68 11.10
N GLY A 197 8.39 -18.82 11.77
CA GLY A 197 8.26 -18.93 13.22
C GLY A 197 6.81 -19.10 13.72
N PRO A 198 6.62 -19.17 15.04
CA PRO A 198 5.30 -19.42 15.62
C PRO A 198 4.36 -18.22 15.44
N ALA A 199 3.07 -18.52 15.27
CA ALA A 199 2.05 -17.49 15.30
C ALA A 199 1.94 -16.85 16.68
N LEU A 200 1.89 -15.52 16.70
CA LEU A 200 1.62 -14.74 17.89
C LEU A 200 0.10 -14.61 18.08
N GLN A 201 -0.37 -14.99 19.27
CA GLN A 201 -1.76 -14.83 19.67
C GLN A 201 -1.90 -13.58 20.56
N LEU A 202 -2.72 -12.64 20.09
CA LEU A 202 -3.05 -11.39 20.77
C LEU A 202 -4.55 -11.37 21.12
N PRO A 203 -4.98 -10.52 22.07
CA PRO A 203 -6.40 -10.31 22.36
C PRO A 203 -7.15 -9.77 21.12
N PRO A 204 -8.15 -10.51 20.59
CA PRO A 204 -8.98 -10.02 19.48
C PRO A 204 -10.03 -8.99 19.94
N PRO A 205 -10.64 -8.23 19.02
CA PRO A 205 -10.22 -8.08 17.62
C PRO A 205 -9.06 -7.08 17.49
N LEU A 206 -8.25 -7.25 16.45
CA LEU A 206 -7.18 -6.31 16.10
C LEU A 206 -7.73 -5.11 15.33
N GLY A 207 -7.05 -3.97 15.44
CA GLY A 207 -7.25 -2.82 14.57
C GLY A 207 -6.35 -2.81 13.34
N GLY A 208 -6.47 -1.75 12.54
CA GLY A 208 -5.54 -1.43 11.47
C GLY A 208 -4.13 -1.26 12.01
N VAL A 209 -3.17 -1.93 11.38
CA VAL A 209 -1.78 -2.01 11.84
C VAL A 209 -0.86 -1.15 10.99
N ALA A 210 0.29 -0.76 11.54
CA ALA A 210 1.35 -0.13 10.77
C ALA A 210 2.72 -0.66 11.21
N GLN A 211 3.69 -0.66 10.31
CA GLN A 211 5.06 -1.07 10.59
C GLN A 211 6.01 0.12 10.44
N THR A 212 6.76 0.42 11.49
CA THR A 212 7.82 1.43 11.46
C THR A 212 9.08 0.90 10.78
N ASP A 213 9.96 1.80 10.32
CA ASP A 213 11.14 1.43 9.52
C ASP A 213 12.18 0.59 10.29
N ASP A 214 12.13 0.63 11.62
CA ASP A 214 12.91 -0.25 12.50
C ASP A 214 12.38 -1.70 12.54
N GLY A 215 11.29 -1.97 11.82
CA GLY A 215 10.64 -3.26 11.69
C GLY A 215 9.59 -3.57 12.73
N THR A 216 9.32 -2.64 13.67
CA THR A 216 8.30 -2.84 14.69
C THR A 216 6.90 -2.74 14.08
N LEU A 217 6.12 -3.81 14.19
CA LEU A 217 4.71 -3.86 13.84
C LEU A 217 3.86 -3.40 15.04
N TRP A 218 3.09 -2.33 14.88
CA TRP A 218 2.22 -1.79 15.90
C TRP A 218 0.79 -2.30 15.70
N VAL A 219 0.28 -3.02 16.69
CA VAL A 219 -0.99 -3.76 16.62
C VAL A 219 -1.96 -3.25 17.68
N PRO A 220 -3.05 -2.55 17.28
CA PRO A 220 -4.12 -2.19 18.21
C PRO A 220 -4.89 -3.42 18.69
N LEU A 221 -5.17 -3.46 19.98
CA LEU A 221 -5.95 -4.48 20.68
C LEU A 221 -7.28 -3.85 21.11
N ARG A 222 -8.30 -3.89 20.23
CA ARG A 222 -9.54 -3.14 20.42
C ARG A 222 -10.29 -3.54 21.69
N SER A 223 -10.24 -4.82 22.09
CA SER A 223 -10.86 -5.30 23.33
C SER A 223 -10.29 -4.70 24.62
N THR A 224 -9.07 -4.14 24.56
CA THR A 224 -8.40 -3.56 25.73
C THR A 224 -8.10 -2.06 25.59
N GLY A 225 -8.27 -1.49 24.38
CA GLY A 225 -7.88 -0.11 24.11
C GLY A 225 -6.36 0.11 24.12
N ALA A 226 -5.58 -0.96 24.06
CA ALA A 226 -4.12 -0.92 24.09
C ALA A 226 -3.49 -1.19 22.72
N VAL A 227 -2.19 -0.91 22.60
CA VAL A 227 -1.38 -1.23 21.41
C VAL A 227 -0.22 -2.10 21.82
N ALA A 228 -0.06 -3.23 21.14
CA ALA A 228 1.11 -4.09 21.24
C ALA A 228 2.14 -3.71 20.17
N ALA A 229 3.41 -3.76 20.53
CA ALA A 229 4.51 -3.72 19.57
C ALA A 229 4.99 -5.15 19.32
N VAL A 230 5.14 -5.53 18.05
CA VAL A 230 5.59 -6.86 17.63
C VAL A 230 6.87 -6.68 16.84
N ARG A 231 7.93 -7.39 17.23
CA ARG A 231 9.23 -7.34 16.58
C ARG A 231 9.77 -8.76 16.44
N ASP A 232 10.24 -9.11 15.24
CA ASP A 232 10.78 -10.43 14.94
C ASP A 232 9.83 -11.60 15.33
N GLY A 233 8.52 -11.38 15.16
CA GLY A 233 7.48 -12.37 15.47
C GLY A 233 7.08 -12.44 16.95
N ALA A 234 7.72 -11.66 17.84
CA ALA A 234 7.43 -11.64 19.26
C ALA A 234 6.81 -10.32 19.72
N ALA A 235 5.85 -10.37 20.64
CA ALA A 235 5.35 -9.18 21.31
C ALA A 235 6.41 -8.62 22.28
N VAL A 236 6.66 -7.32 22.20
CA VAL A 236 7.45 -6.59 23.18
C VAL A 236 6.63 -6.46 24.48
N PRO A 237 7.23 -6.55 25.67
CA PRO A 237 6.50 -6.47 26.93
C PRO A 237 5.70 -5.17 27.08
N LEU A 238 4.49 -5.32 27.66
CA LEU A 238 3.54 -4.27 28.08
C LEU A 238 2.82 -3.52 26.94
N PRO A 239 1.60 -3.93 26.58
CA PRO A 239 0.71 -3.13 25.75
C PRO A 239 0.49 -1.74 26.36
N ARG A 240 0.47 -0.71 25.51
CA ARG A 240 0.26 0.69 25.94
C ARG A 240 -1.20 1.07 25.74
N GLN A 241 -1.88 1.48 26.79
CA GLN A 241 -3.25 1.97 26.68
C GLN A 241 -3.26 3.32 25.94
N VAL A 242 -4.04 3.40 24.87
CA VAL A 242 -4.17 4.60 24.00
C VAL A 242 -5.62 5.04 23.83
N ALA A 243 -6.56 4.19 24.20
CA ALA A 243 -8.00 4.37 24.08
C ALA A 243 -8.74 3.59 25.18
N ASP A 244 -10.05 3.77 25.25
CA ASP A 244 -10.91 2.94 26.08
C ASP A 244 -11.12 1.54 25.44
N PRO A 245 -11.30 0.49 26.26
CA PRO A 245 -11.68 -0.84 25.78
C PRO A 245 -12.94 -0.80 24.91
N GLY A 246 -12.89 -1.44 23.75
CA GLY A 246 -13.98 -1.51 22.78
C GLY A 246 -13.94 -0.43 21.70
N ASN A 247 -13.09 0.59 21.83
CA ASN A 247 -12.97 1.65 20.83
C ASN A 247 -12.37 1.12 19.50
N ALA A 248 -12.80 1.73 18.40
CA ALA A 248 -12.27 1.46 17.07
C ALA A 248 -10.93 2.19 16.91
N VAL A 249 -9.85 1.48 17.23
CA VAL A 249 -8.47 2.02 17.17
C VAL A 249 -7.71 1.39 16.02
N ASP A 250 -7.04 2.23 15.22
CA ASP A 250 -6.10 1.87 14.17
C ASP A 250 -4.74 2.58 14.40
N ILE A 251 -3.64 2.08 13.84
CA ILE A 251 -2.34 2.78 13.82
C ILE A 251 -2.06 3.38 12.46
N VAL A 252 -1.54 4.61 12.47
CA VAL A 252 -0.91 5.27 11.32
C VAL A 252 0.50 5.74 11.67
N LEU A 253 1.27 6.14 10.66
CA LEU A 253 2.62 6.68 10.83
C LEU A 253 2.68 8.17 10.51
N ALA A 254 3.25 8.95 11.43
CA ALA A 254 3.50 10.39 11.26
C ALA A 254 4.98 10.69 11.51
N GLY A 255 5.73 11.03 10.45
CA GLY A 255 7.18 11.17 10.48
C GLY A 255 7.87 9.90 10.98
N GLY A 256 7.40 8.74 10.50
CA GLY A 256 7.88 7.42 10.94
C GLY A 256 7.50 7.03 12.38
N ARG A 257 6.72 7.84 13.10
CA ARG A 257 6.28 7.53 14.47
C ARG A 257 4.86 6.95 14.50
N PRO A 258 4.60 5.94 15.32
CA PRO A 258 3.27 5.35 15.47
C PRO A 258 2.30 6.30 16.18
N VAL A 259 1.11 6.45 15.61
CA VAL A 259 0.01 7.25 16.16
C VAL A 259 -1.25 6.38 16.17
N ALA A 260 -1.88 6.25 17.33
CA ALA A 260 -3.18 5.59 17.45
C ALA A 260 -4.29 6.56 17.05
N VAL A 261 -5.17 6.15 16.15
CA VAL A 261 -6.38 6.86 15.74
C VAL A 261 -7.56 6.17 16.38
N ASP A 262 -8.18 6.81 17.37
CA ASP A 262 -9.42 6.35 17.98
C ASP A 262 -10.60 6.98 17.24
N ALA A 263 -11.18 6.22 16.33
CA ALA A 263 -12.34 6.64 15.55
C ALA A 263 -13.56 6.87 16.43
N THR A 264 -13.74 6.07 17.50
CA THR A 264 -14.87 6.18 18.43
C THR A 264 -14.83 7.50 19.21
N ALA A 265 -13.68 7.84 19.78
CA ALA A 265 -13.52 9.06 20.58
C ALA A 265 -13.30 10.32 19.71
N GLY A 266 -12.82 10.12 18.47
CA GLY A 266 -12.34 11.19 17.60
C GLY A 266 -11.04 11.79 18.13
N THR A 267 -10.06 10.95 18.47
CA THR A 267 -8.77 11.39 19.01
C THR A 267 -7.60 10.70 18.32
N LEU A 268 -6.45 11.38 18.30
CA LEU A 268 -5.17 10.81 17.88
C LEU A 268 -4.19 10.85 19.05
N THR A 269 -3.58 9.72 19.36
CA THR A 269 -2.64 9.58 20.47
C THR A 269 -1.27 9.16 19.93
N LEU A 270 -0.27 10.04 20.06
CA LEU A 270 1.10 9.71 19.68
C LEU A 270 1.62 8.61 20.61
N ILE A 271 2.21 7.55 20.05
CA ILE A 271 2.77 6.46 20.85
C ILE A 271 4.27 6.72 21.05
N ALA A 272 4.70 6.73 22.31
CA ALA A 272 6.11 6.92 22.65
C ALA A 272 6.96 5.74 22.12
N PRO A 273 8.18 5.99 21.62
CA PRO A 273 9.11 4.94 21.24
C PRO A 273 9.40 3.96 22.38
N LEU A 274 9.77 2.73 22.05
CA LEU A 274 10.12 1.68 22.99
C LEU A 274 11.50 1.96 23.64
N THR A 275 11.60 2.92 24.57
CA THR A 275 12.86 3.26 25.25
C THR A 275 13.13 2.48 26.54
N GLY A 276 12.49 1.33 26.74
CA GLY A 276 12.74 0.45 27.90
C GLY A 276 12.25 0.99 29.25
N GLN A 277 11.67 2.20 29.30
CA GLN A 277 10.95 2.69 30.47
C GLN A 277 9.42 2.62 30.25
N PRO A 278 8.63 2.38 31.31
CA PRO A 278 7.19 2.52 31.28
C PRO A 278 6.85 4.01 31.12
N THR A 279 6.83 4.47 29.87
CA THR A 279 6.44 5.82 29.52
C THR A 279 4.93 5.95 29.58
N ALA A 280 4.46 7.05 30.18
CA ALA A 280 3.09 7.51 30.18
C ALA A 280 2.43 7.41 28.79
N PRO A 281 1.08 7.32 28.69
CA PRO A 281 0.40 7.47 27.41
C PRO A 281 0.88 8.75 26.75
N GLY A 282 1.19 8.67 25.45
CA GLY A 282 1.66 9.85 24.74
C GLY A 282 0.54 10.88 24.57
N ARG A 283 0.90 12.02 23.99
CA ARG A 283 -0.01 13.16 23.84
C ARG A 283 -1.23 12.75 23.01
N SER A 284 -2.42 12.97 23.57
CA SER A 284 -3.70 12.80 22.86
C SER A 284 -4.21 14.14 22.32
N ILE A 285 -4.76 14.13 21.12
CA ILE A 285 -5.23 15.29 20.36
C ILE A 285 -6.67 15.01 19.95
N ALA A 286 -7.61 15.83 20.41
CA ALA A 286 -9.02 15.69 20.05
C ALA A 286 -9.31 16.37 18.71
N LEU A 287 -10.11 15.70 17.87
CA LEU A 287 -10.60 16.28 16.63
C LEU A 287 -11.72 17.31 16.93
N PRO A 288 -11.74 18.46 16.23
CA PRO A 288 -12.80 19.44 16.37
C PRO A 288 -14.18 18.86 16.05
N ARG A 289 -14.99 18.64 17.09
CA ARG A 289 -16.38 18.20 16.92
C ARG A 289 -17.18 19.33 16.29
N ARG A 290 -18.09 18.98 15.38
CA ARG A 290 -19.18 19.89 15.03
C ARG A 290 -20.18 19.83 16.18
N ASP A 291 -20.72 20.95 16.60
CA ASP A 291 -21.86 20.96 17.50
C ASP A 291 -22.98 20.16 16.83
N ALA A 292 -23.21 18.94 17.29
CA ALA A 292 -24.27 18.11 16.78
C ALA A 292 -25.59 18.76 17.21
N PRO A 293 -26.57 18.96 16.29
CA PRO A 293 -27.91 19.32 16.70
C PRO A 293 -28.41 18.28 17.72
N PRO A 294 -29.03 18.70 18.83
CA PRO A 294 -29.60 17.76 19.79
C PRO A 294 -30.65 16.91 19.07
N GLY A 295 -30.36 15.61 18.91
CA GLY A 295 -31.19 14.69 18.17
C GLY A 295 -31.05 13.26 18.71
N PRO A 296 -32.14 12.49 18.80
CA PRO A 296 -32.16 11.17 19.46
C PRO A 296 -31.71 10.00 18.57
N ALA A 297 -31.14 10.26 17.39
CA ALA A 297 -30.67 9.19 16.53
C ALA A 297 -29.28 8.71 17.01
N PRO A 298 -29.09 7.40 17.29
CA PRO A 298 -27.76 6.84 17.45
C PRO A 298 -27.00 7.11 16.16
N ALA A 299 -25.96 7.93 16.21
CA ALA A 299 -25.10 8.12 15.07
C ALA A 299 -24.49 6.76 14.68
N PRO A 300 -24.35 6.44 13.39
CA PRO A 300 -23.55 5.29 12.98
C PRO A 300 -22.17 5.39 13.62
N ALA A 301 -21.57 4.24 13.97
CA ALA A 301 -20.24 4.22 14.55
C ALA A 301 -19.29 5.08 13.69
N PRO A 302 -18.58 6.04 14.29
CA PRO A 302 -17.72 6.93 13.53
C PRO A 302 -16.67 6.09 12.79
N SER A 303 -16.54 6.36 11.48
CA SER A 303 -15.56 5.71 10.61
C SER A 303 -14.55 6.74 10.17
N LEU A 304 -13.57 7.05 11.03
CA LEU A 304 -12.47 7.90 10.63
C LEU A 304 -11.53 7.12 9.72
N LEU A 305 -11.14 7.74 8.60
CA LEU A 305 -10.16 7.20 7.66
C LEU A 305 -8.92 8.09 7.72
N ALA A 306 -7.83 7.58 8.30
CA ALA A 306 -6.58 8.32 8.39
C ALA A 306 -5.63 7.92 7.26
N ALA A 307 -4.75 8.85 6.86
CA ALA A 307 -3.67 8.52 5.95
C ALA A 307 -2.76 7.49 6.64
N PRO A 308 -2.47 6.34 6.01
CA PRO A 308 -1.72 5.27 6.67
C PRO A 308 -0.30 5.71 7.05
N ARG A 309 0.27 6.62 6.25
CA ARG A 309 1.60 7.19 6.43
C ARG A 309 1.62 8.64 5.98
N THR A 310 2.29 9.48 6.75
CA THR A 310 2.62 10.88 6.43
C THR A 310 4.08 11.08 6.78
N GLU A 311 4.92 11.39 5.79
CA GLU A 311 6.36 11.61 6.03
C GLU A 311 6.62 12.95 6.72
N ASP A 312 5.98 14.01 6.25
CA ASP A 312 6.09 15.35 6.78
C ASP A 312 4.73 16.05 6.86
N GLY A 313 4.58 16.94 7.85
CA GLY A 313 3.38 17.75 8.03
C GLY A 313 2.24 17.08 8.80
N PRO A 314 1.02 17.64 8.75
CA PRO A 314 -0.11 17.15 9.51
C PRO A 314 -0.65 15.85 8.93
N VAL A 315 -1.11 14.94 9.79
CA VAL A 315 -1.79 13.68 9.41
C VAL A 315 -3.20 14.00 8.90
N PRO A 316 -3.52 13.73 7.63
CA PRO A 316 -4.88 13.88 7.12
C PRO A 316 -5.79 12.77 7.66
N VAL A 317 -6.94 13.16 8.20
CA VAL A 317 -7.99 12.24 8.67
C VAL A 317 -9.32 12.66 8.09
N VAL A 318 -10.01 11.77 7.40
CA VAL A 318 -11.31 12.02 6.81
C VAL A 318 -12.41 11.42 7.69
N ASP A 319 -13.45 12.19 7.95
CA ASP A 319 -14.75 11.67 8.38
C ASP A 319 -15.68 11.62 7.15
N PRO A 320 -15.95 10.42 6.60
CA PRO A 320 -16.81 10.27 5.43
C PRO A 320 -18.27 10.65 5.69
N ALA A 321 -18.75 10.53 6.94
CA ALA A 321 -20.14 10.83 7.27
C ALA A 321 -20.40 12.33 7.30
N SER A 322 -19.49 13.10 7.89
CA SER A 322 -19.59 14.58 7.89
C SER A 322 -18.93 15.24 6.67
N ARG A 323 -18.23 14.46 5.83
CA ARG A 323 -17.41 14.94 4.71
C ARG A 323 -16.41 16.02 5.14
N ARG A 324 -15.69 15.76 6.23
CA ARG A 324 -14.65 16.67 6.76
C ARG A 324 -13.28 16.05 6.63
N LEU A 325 -12.31 16.88 6.26
CA LEU A 325 -10.90 16.60 6.33
C LEU A 325 -10.34 17.30 7.57
N PHE A 326 -9.83 16.51 8.49
CA PHE A 326 -9.03 16.97 9.62
C PHE A 326 -7.56 16.93 9.27
N LEU A 327 -6.83 17.97 9.66
CA LEU A 327 -5.38 18.04 9.55
C LEU A 327 -4.82 18.05 10.96
N VAL A 328 -4.16 16.97 11.35
CA VAL A 328 -3.68 16.77 12.71
C VAL A 328 -2.18 16.93 12.74
N ASP A 329 -1.71 18.08 13.22
CA ASP A 329 -0.31 18.28 13.53
C ASP A 329 -0.02 17.60 14.87
N VAL A 330 0.66 16.45 14.81
CA VAL A 330 0.96 15.64 15.99
C VAL A 330 2.04 16.26 16.88
N ASP A 331 2.93 17.09 16.32
CA ASP A 331 4.02 17.74 17.04
C ASP A 331 3.53 18.99 17.75
N ALA A 332 2.80 19.86 17.04
CA ALA A 332 2.10 20.99 17.63
C ALA A 332 0.94 20.53 18.51
N GLY A 333 0.43 19.32 18.28
CA GLY A 333 -0.76 18.69 18.88
C GLY A 333 -2.00 19.57 18.78
N THR A 334 -2.22 20.03 17.55
CA THR A 334 -3.37 20.82 17.13
C THR A 334 -4.06 20.10 16.00
N ALA A 335 -5.38 20.24 15.91
CA ALA A 335 -6.16 19.71 14.81
C ALA A 335 -7.03 20.81 14.22
N THR A 336 -6.99 20.98 12.91
CA THR A 336 -7.89 21.85 12.15
C THR A 336 -8.82 21.00 11.29
N ALA A 337 -9.91 21.59 10.81
CA ALA A 337 -10.90 20.88 10.02
C ALA A 337 -11.36 21.74 8.84
N VAL A 338 -11.56 21.09 7.71
CA VAL A 338 -12.03 21.71 6.46
C VAL A 338 -13.11 20.82 5.85
N ASP A 339 -14.15 21.43 5.28
CA ASP A 339 -15.21 20.69 4.59
C ASP A 339 -14.74 20.23 3.20
N LEU A 340 -14.98 18.96 2.87
CA LEU A 340 -14.66 18.40 1.56
C LEU A 340 -15.68 18.89 0.52
N PRO A 341 -15.24 19.48 -0.62
CA PRO A 341 -16.15 19.98 -1.64
C PRO A 341 -16.91 18.85 -2.35
N GLY A 342 -18.05 19.19 -2.95
CA GLY A 342 -18.84 18.28 -3.78
C GLY A 342 -19.63 17.22 -3.00
N THR A 343 -20.10 16.20 -3.73
CA THR A 343 -20.91 15.09 -3.22
C THR A 343 -20.12 13.77 -3.26
N GLY A 344 -20.74 12.67 -2.82
CA GLY A 344 -20.16 11.32 -2.85
C GLY A 344 -19.64 10.82 -1.50
N ARG A 345 -18.92 9.70 -1.49
CA ARG A 345 -18.31 9.16 -0.27
C ARG A 345 -16.79 9.22 -0.37
N PRO A 346 -16.11 10.05 0.45
CA PRO A 346 -14.66 10.10 0.41
C PRO A 346 -14.06 8.80 0.99
N GLY A 347 -12.97 8.35 0.40
CA GLY A 347 -12.16 7.23 0.86
C GLY A 347 -11.00 7.69 1.75
N SER A 348 -10.10 6.75 2.04
CA SER A 348 -8.92 7.03 2.87
C SER A 348 -8.00 8.05 2.20
N PRO A 349 -7.57 9.10 2.93
CA PRO A 349 -6.67 10.09 2.37
C PRO A 349 -5.25 9.52 2.22
N LEU A 350 -4.45 10.18 1.39
CA LEU A 350 -3.02 9.98 1.27
C LEU A 350 -2.30 11.32 1.36
N ALA A 351 -1.26 11.43 2.17
CA ALA A 351 -0.43 12.62 2.28
C ALA A 351 0.87 12.44 1.49
N HIS A 352 1.21 13.39 0.62
CA HIS A 352 2.51 13.42 -0.03
C HIS A 352 2.88 14.82 -0.52
N ALA A 353 4.16 15.19 -0.40
CA ALA A 353 4.73 16.43 -0.96
C ALA A 353 3.92 17.71 -0.66
N GLY A 354 3.36 17.86 0.55
CA GLY A 354 2.55 19.03 0.91
C GLY A 354 1.10 18.97 0.44
N HIS A 355 0.63 17.82 -0.03
CA HIS A 355 -0.75 17.62 -0.50
C HIS A 355 -1.43 16.48 0.25
N ALA A 356 -2.74 16.62 0.45
CA ALA A 356 -3.62 15.52 0.85
C ALA A 356 -4.56 15.15 -0.30
N TYR A 357 -4.46 13.89 -0.74
CA TYR A 357 -5.25 13.31 -1.82
C TYR A 357 -6.39 12.49 -1.24
N VAL A 358 -7.64 12.84 -1.56
CA VAL A 358 -8.83 12.15 -1.05
C VAL A 358 -9.62 11.54 -2.20
N PRO A 359 -9.63 10.21 -2.39
CA PRO A 359 -10.38 9.57 -3.46
C PRO A 359 -11.89 9.66 -3.20
N VAL A 360 -12.66 9.93 -4.25
CA VAL A 360 -14.13 9.90 -4.26
C VAL A 360 -14.56 9.02 -5.42
N SER A 361 -14.56 7.71 -5.16
CA SER A 361 -14.68 6.66 -6.20
C SER A 361 -15.99 6.76 -7.00
N ASP A 362 -17.11 7.09 -6.38
CA ASP A 362 -18.41 7.22 -7.05
C ASP A 362 -18.46 8.36 -8.07
N LEU A 363 -17.57 9.35 -7.91
CA LEU A 363 -17.39 10.45 -8.85
C LEU A 363 -16.24 10.24 -9.84
N GLY A 364 -15.41 9.21 -9.66
CA GLY A 364 -14.23 8.96 -10.50
C GLY A 364 -13.14 10.03 -10.38
N ILE A 365 -13.06 10.72 -9.23
CA ILE A 365 -12.12 11.81 -8.98
C ILE A 365 -11.32 11.61 -7.68
N VAL A 366 -10.18 12.30 -7.59
CA VAL A 366 -9.42 12.51 -6.36
C VAL A 366 -9.40 14.00 -6.06
N LEU A 367 -9.82 14.37 -4.85
CA LEU A 367 -9.68 15.74 -4.36
C LEU A 367 -8.21 15.97 -3.97
N ASP A 368 -7.65 17.10 -4.37
CA ASP A 368 -6.28 17.51 -4.10
C ASP A 368 -6.32 18.74 -3.19
N TYR A 369 -5.91 18.58 -1.94
CA TYR A 369 -5.83 19.66 -0.95
C TYR A 369 -4.39 20.06 -0.70
N ASP A 370 -4.06 21.31 -1.01
CA ASP A 370 -2.75 21.92 -0.75
C ASP A 370 -2.65 22.24 0.75
N LEU A 371 -1.79 21.51 1.47
CA LEU A 371 -1.63 21.61 2.92
C LEU A 371 -0.99 22.93 3.35
N ASP A 372 -0.16 23.53 2.49
CA ASP A 372 0.53 24.79 2.78
C ASP A 372 -0.40 25.99 2.57
N ARG A 373 -1.18 25.98 1.49
CA ARG A 373 -2.12 27.07 1.17
C ARG A 373 -3.48 26.92 1.81
N GLY A 374 -3.81 25.72 2.26
CA GLY A 374 -5.08 25.40 2.89
C GLY A 374 -6.28 25.44 1.94
N VAL A 375 -6.08 25.11 0.65
CA VAL A 375 -7.12 25.21 -0.39
C VAL A 375 -7.18 23.95 -1.25
N PHE A 376 -8.38 23.64 -1.76
CA PHE A 376 -8.54 22.60 -2.78
C PHE A 376 -8.13 23.12 -4.16
N GLY A 377 -7.33 22.33 -4.87
CA GLY A 377 -7.07 22.50 -6.29
C GLY A 377 -8.21 21.95 -7.16
N GLU A 378 -7.99 21.93 -8.47
CA GLU A 378 -8.88 21.24 -9.40
C GLU A 378 -8.85 19.73 -9.14
N PRO A 379 -10.02 19.06 -8.96
CA PRO A 379 -10.10 17.63 -8.75
C PRO A 379 -9.44 16.84 -9.88
N VAL A 380 -8.68 15.81 -9.52
CA VAL A 380 -8.01 14.94 -10.49
C VAL A 380 -9.00 13.91 -10.99
N ARG A 381 -9.41 14.01 -12.25
CA ARG A 381 -10.31 13.04 -12.89
C ARG A 381 -9.51 11.84 -13.39
N VAL A 382 -9.96 10.65 -13.01
CA VAL A 382 -9.34 9.36 -13.37
C VAL A 382 -10.33 8.50 -14.16
N ALA A 383 -11.61 8.57 -13.79
CA ALA A 383 -12.68 7.80 -14.41
C ALA A 383 -13.88 8.69 -14.76
N ALA A 384 -14.76 8.16 -15.61
CA ALA A 384 -16.03 8.81 -15.92
C ALA A 384 -16.96 8.87 -14.70
N THR A 385 -17.69 9.97 -14.55
CA THR A 385 -18.66 10.14 -13.45
C THR A 385 -19.77 9.08 -13.54
N GLY A 386 -20.15 8.48 -12.41
CA GLY A 386 -21.20 7.45 -12.36
C GLY A 386 -20.74 6.05 -12.83
N GLY A 387 -19.46 5.90 -13.17
CA GLY A 387 -18.85 4.59 -13.40
C GLY A 387 -18.65 3.79 -12.10
N GLN A 388 -18.36 2.50 -12.23
CA GLN A 388 -17.99 1.63 -11.11
C GLN A 388 -16.50 1.78 -10.75
N ALA A 389 -16.01 3.01 -10.70
CA ALA A 389 -14.59 3.27 -10.45
C ALA A 389 -14.19 2.80 -9.05
N ARG A 390 -12.98 2.25 -8.95
CA ARG A 390 -12.39 1.78 -7.70
C ARG A 390 -11.06 2.46 -7.50
N LEU A 391 -11.11 3.67 -6.98
CA LEU A 391 -9.93 4.51 -6.85
C LEU A 391 -9.08 4.10 -5.65
N THR A 392 -7.79 3.91 -5.92
CA THR A 392 -6.74 3.77 -4.92
C THR A 392 -5.69 4.84 -5.18
N VAL A 393 -5.09 5.36 -4.11
CA VAL A 393 -4.02 6.34 -4.17
C VAL A 393 -2.84 5.79 -3.39
N THR A 394 -1.65 5.79 -4.00
CA THR A 394 -0.42 5.26 -3.40
C THR A 394 0.75 6.20 -3.66
N VAL A 395 1.74 6.19 -2.77
CA VAL A 395 3.04 6.84 -3.00
C VAL A 395 4.05 5.75 -3.28
N ASP A 396 4.80 5.91 -4.37
CA ASP A 396 5.95 5.05 -4.68
C ASP A 396 7.06 5.91 -5.27
N ASP A 397 8.29 5.72 -4.80
CA ASP A 397 9.47 6.52 -5.14
C ASP A 397 9.23 8.04 -5.19
N GLY A 398 8.53 8.57 -4.19
CA GLY A 398 8.24 10.01 -4.09
C GLY A 398 7.24 10.53 -5.13
N GLN A 399 6.50 9.65 -5.81
CA GLN A 399 5.47 9.99 -6.79
C GLN A 399 4.11 9.48 -6.34
N VAL A 400 3.05 10.20 -6.71
CA VAL A 400 1.68 9.80 -6.37
C VAL A 400 1.05 9.11 -7.57
N TRP A 401 0.50 7.93 -7.31
CA TRP A 401 -0.17 7.10 -8.29
C TRP A 401 -1.62 6.91 -7.90
N ILE A 402 -2.51 7.33 -8.79
CA ILE A 402 -3.95 7.15 -8.65
C ILE A 402 -4.40 6.08 -9.64
N ASN A 403 -4.93 4.97 -9.14
CA ASN A 403 -5.38 3.86 -9.97
C ASN A 403 -6.90 3.73 -9.89
N ASP A 404 -7.57 3.66 -11.05
CA ASP A 404 -8.90 3.03 -11.11
C ASP A 404 -8.73 1.53 -11.30
N ALA A 405 -8.85 0.76 -10.21
CA ALA A 405 -8.66 -0.69 -10.26
C ALA A 405 -9.66 -1.39 -11.19
N ALA A 406 -10.87 -0.83 -11.38
CA ALA A 406 -11.88 -1.37 -12.28
C ALA A 406 -11.73 -0.87 -13.73
N GLY A 407 -11.01 0.24 -13.93
CA GLY A 407 -10.85 0.91 -15.21
C GLY A 407 -9.51 0.65 -15.90
N PRO A 408 -9.36 1.13 -17.15
CA PRO A 408 -8.12 1.00 -17.92
C PRO A 408 -7.07 2.07 -17.58
N ASP A 409 -7.44 3.09 -16.81
CA ASP A 409 -6.66 4.30 -16.63
C ASP A 409 -6.04 4.41 -15.23
N ALA A 410 -4.93 5.14 -15.17
CA ALA A 410 -4.28 5.60 -13.96
C ALA A 410 -3.78 7.04 -14.16
N VAL A 411 -3.51 7.75 -13.08
CA VAL A 411 -2.89 9.09 -13.11
C VAL A 411 -1.61 9.07 -12.28
N LEU A 412 -0.54 9.59 -12.86
CA LEU A 412 0.72 9.88 -12.19
C LEU A 412 0.77 11.37 -11.85
N ILE A 413 1.17 11.70 -10.62
CA ILE A 413 1.47 13.06 -10.18
C ILE A 413 2.91 13.09 -9.67
N ASN A 414 3.75 13.92 -10.29
CA ASN A 414 5.14 14.14 -9.92
C ASN A 414 5.54 15.62 -10.09
N ASP A 415 6.84 15.89 -9.98
CA ASP A 415 7.43 17.22 -10.16
C ASP A 415 7.18 17.85 -11.54
N ARG A 416 6.90 17.02 -12.56
CA ARG A 416 6.55 17.47 -13.92
C ARG A 416 5.06 17.77 -14.09
N GLY A 417 4.25 17.43 -13.09
CA GLY A 417 2.81 17.63 -13.08
C GLY A 417 2.01 16.33 -13.16
N ARG A 418 0.81 16.42 -13.74
CA ARG A 418 -0.18 15.32 -13.78
C ARG A 418 -0.17 14.67 -15.17
N VAL A 419 -0.10 13.34 -15.22
CA VAL A 419 -0.08 12.55 -16.46
C VAL A 419 -1.12 11.44 -16.39
N LEU A 420 -2.04 11.39 -17.35
CA LEU A 420 -2.97 10.27 -17.53
C LEU A 420 -2.26 9.12 -18.26
N ILE A 421 -2.38 7.90 -17.75
CA ILE A 421 -1.67 6.71 -18.22
C ILE A 421 -2.69 5.61 -18.51
N ALA A 422 -2.66 5.09 -19.74
CA ALA A 422 -3.35 3.86 -20.09
C ALA A 422 -2.54 2.65 -19.58
N LYS A 423 -3.18 1.78 -18.79
CA LYS A 423 -2.50 0.65 -18.12
C LYS A 423 -2.15 -0.50 -19.05
N GLN A 424 -2.92 -0.75 -20.10
CA GLN A 424 -2.76 -1.96 -20.93
C GLN A 424 -2.66 -1.63 -22.43
N PRO A 425 -1.58 -0.96 -22.89
CA PRO A 425 -1.34 -0.83 -24.32
C PRO A 425 -1.11 -2.22 -24.96
N PRO A 426 -1.48 -2.42 -26.25
CA PRO A 426 -1.43 -3.73 -26.90
C PRO A 426 -0.06 -4.44 -26.89
N ASP A 427 1.03 -3.66 -26.97
CA ASP A 427 2.40 -4.17 -27.06
C ASP A 427 3.11 -4.25 -25.69
N LEU A 428 2.36 -4.23 -24.59
CA LEU A 428 2.93 -4.25 -23.23
C LEU A 428 3.62 -5.60 -22.93
N PRO A 429 4.91 -5.61 -22.56
CA PRO A 429 5.60 -6.83 -22.18
C PRO A 429 4.90 -7.58 -21.04
N GLY A 430 4.78 -8.90 -21.17
CA GLY A 430 4.16 -9.77 -20.16
C GLY A 430 2.63 -9.91 -20.28
N LEU A 431 1.98 -9.17 -21.19
CA LEU A 431 0.62 -9.51 -21.60
C LEU A 431 0.61 -10.81 -22.41
N PRO A 432 -0.48 -11.61 -22.35
CA PRO A 432 -0.67 -12.74 -23.24
C PRO A 432 -0.82 -12.21 -24.68
N THR A 433 0.26 -12.20 -25.46
CA THR A 433 0.14 -12.00 -26.90
C THR A 433 -0.57 -13.22 -27.46
N GLY A 434 -1.78 -13.04 -27.99
CA GLY A 434 -2.54 -14.13 -28.59
C GLY A 434 -1.65 -14.91 -29.55
N SER A 435 -1.52 -16.22 -29.30
CA SER A 435 -0.78 -17.20 -30.11
C SER A 435 0.57 -16.69 -30.63
N ALA A 436 1.67 -16.98 -29.92
CA ALA A 436 3.00 -16.92 -30.52
C ALA A 436 2.93 -17.58 -31.90
N ARG A 437 3.17 -16.79 -32.97
CA ARG A 437 3.20 -17.32 -34.33
C ARG A 437 4.20 -18.49 -34.30
N PRO A 438 3.81 -19.71 -34.71
CA PRO A 438 4.73 -20.83 -34.73
C PRO A 438 6.00 -20.39 -35.45
N LEU A 439 7.15 -20.59 -34.82
CA LEU A 439 8.43 -20.43 -35.49
C LEU A 439 8.33 -21.20 -36.82
N PRO A 440 8.74 -20.60 -37.95
CA PRO A 440 8.78 -21.33 -39.20
C PRO A 440 9.56 -22.63 -38.98
N ALA A 441 9.03 -23.74 -39.48
CA ALA A 441 9.67 -25.04 -39.33
C ALA A 441 11.15 -24.94 -39.73
N PRO A 442 12.08 -25.52 -38.95
CA PRO A 442 13.49 -25.53 -39.31
C PRO A 442 13.63 -26.09 -40.73
N PRO A 443 14.50 -25.51 -41.57
CA PRO A 443 14.72 -26.02 -42.92
C PRO A 443 15.10 -27.52 -42.84
N PRO A 444 14.63 -28.35 -43.78
CA PRO A 444 15.00 -29.75 -43.81
C PRO A 444 16.51 -29.87 -43.82
N LEU A 445 17.04 -30.70 -42.91
CA LEU A 445 18.45 -31.08 -42.91
C LEU A 445 18.77 -31.66 -44.29
N PRO A 446 19.91 -31.30 -44.91
CA PRO A 446 20.32 -31.93 -46.16
C PRO A 446 20.43 -33.43 -45.94
N ASP A 447 19.82 -34.20 -46.85
CA ASP A 447 19.84 -35.65 -46.81
C ASP A 447 21.29 -36.13 -46.70
N PRO A 448 21.61 -37.08 -45.79
CA PRO A 448 22.91 -37.69 -45.76
C PRO A 448 23.16 -38.33 -47.12
N GLU A 449 24.20 -37.84 -47.80
CA GLU A 449 24.67 -38.31 -49.09
C GLU A 449 24.83 -39.83 -49.02
N ARG A 450 23.89 -40.57 -49.61
CA ARG A 450 23.96 -42.02 -49.70
C ARG A 450 25.11 -42.37 -50.63
N THR A 451 26.24 -42.74 -50.05
CA THR A 451 27.30 -43.46 -50.75
C THR A 451 26.70 -44.69 -51.42
N HIS A 452 26.67 -44.68 -52.75
CA HIS A 452 26.32 -45.80 -53.61
C HIS A 452 27.30 -46.98 -53.39
N PRO A 453 26.81 -48.19 -53.06
CA PRO A 453 27.52 -49.41 -53.38
C PRO A 453 27.05 -49.91 -54.76
N SER A 454 28.00 -49.96 -55.67
CA SER A 454 27.91 -50.69 -56.93
C SER A 454 28.04 -52.20 -56.66
N GLY A 455 27.16 -53.02 -57.25
CA GLY A 455 27.49 -54.43 -57.48
C GLY A 455 26.38 -55.48 -57.37
N ARG A 456 25.76 -55.78 -58.53
CA ARG A 456 25.81 -57.11 -59.20
C ARG A 456 25.02 -58.31 -58.64
N GLY A 457 24.01 -58.73 -59.43
CA GLY A 457 23.53 -60.13 -59.62
C GLY A 457 22.57 -60.67 -58.55
N GLY A 458 21.53 -61.44 -58.82
CA GLY A 458 20.95 -62.04 -60.02
C GLY A 458 19.71 -62.88 -59.64
N HIS A 459 18.88 -63.23 -60.63
CA HIS A 459 17.90 -64.33 -60.73
C HIS A 459 17.10 -64.75 -59.47
N GLY A 460 15.78 -64.55 -59.40
CA GLY A 460 14.76 -65.48 -59.93
C GLY A 460 13.61 -65.68 -58.90
N PRO A 461 12.43 -66.22 -59.29
CA PRO A 461 11.13 -65.78 -58.78
C PRO A 461 10.41 -66.78 -57.86
N VAL A 462 9.61 -66.30 -56.89
CA VAL A 462 8.47 -67.04 -56.30
C VAL A 462 7.38 -66.06 -55.79
N GLU A 463 6.14 -66.29 -56.20
CA GLU A 463 4.86 -65.68 -55.76
C GLU A 463 4.12 -66.68 -54.83
N PRO A 464 2.90 -66.45 -54.29
CA PRO A 464 2.30 -65.32 -53.54
C PRO A 464 1.79 -65.77 -52.14
N THR A 465 1.36 -64.84 -51.25
CA THR A 465 0.22 -65.06 -50.30
C THR A 465 -0.30 -63.72 -49.74
N THR A 466 -1.46 -63.31 -50.28
CA THR A 466 -2.68 -62.76 -49.64
C THR A 466 -2.66 -62.05 -48.27
N ALA A 467 -3.12 -60.79 -48.26
CA ALA A 467 -4.25 -60.32 -47.42
C ALA A 467 -4.82 -58.97 -47.95
N ARG A 468 -6.16 -58.92 -48.09
CA ARG A 468 -7.01 -57.86 -48.68
C ARG A 468 -7.50 -56.82 -47.63
N PRO A 469 -8.11 -55.69 -48.06
CA PRO A 469 -8.36 -54.48 -47.28
C PRO A 469 -9.80 -54.35 -46.75
N ALA A 470 -10.05 -53.35 -45.90
CA ALA A 470 -11.38 -52.77 -45.68
C ALA A 470 -11.32 -51.24 -45.59
N THR A 471 -12.41 -50.62 -46.01
CA THR A 471 -12.51 -49.30 -46.64
C THR A 471 -13.39 -48.36 -45.81
N ALA A 472 -13.08 -47.06 -45.87
CA ALA A 472 -13.90 -45.85 -45.77
C ALA A 472 -15.21 -45.77 -44.92
N GLY A 473 -15.33 -44.65 -44.19
CA GLY A 473 -16.59 -44.06 -43.79
C GLY A 473 -16.42 -42.65 -43.21
N THR A 474 -16.75 -41.62 -43.99
CA THR A 474 -16.80 -40.18 -43.63
C THR A 474 -18.30 -39.76 -43.43
N PRO A 475 -18.67 -38.50 -43.11
CA PRO A 475 -19.46 -38.19 -41.90
C PRO A 475 -20.76 -37.41 -42.21
N SER A 476 -21.38 -36.88 -41.13
CA SER A 476 -22.26 -35.68 -41.03
C SER A 476 -23.66 -35.98 -40.44
N PRO A 477 -24.52 -34.97 -40.18
CA PRO A 477 -24.63 -34.28 -38.87
C PRO A 477 -26.09 -34.24 -38.36
N ARG A 478 -26.39 -33.64 -37.19
CA ARG A 478 -27.70 -32.98 -36.98
C ARG A 478 -27.82 -32.02 -35.77
N THR A 479 -28.51 -30.95 -36.11
CA THR A 479 -29.14 -29.78 -35.48
C THR A 479 -30.07 -30.00 -34.27
N SER A 480 -30.00 -29.03 -33.34
CA SER A 480 -31.03 -28.13 -32.79
C SER A 480 -32.40 -28.59 -32.24
N ALA A 481 -32.60 -28.22 -30.96
CA ALA A 481 -33.66 -27.36 -30.39
C ALA A 481 -35.07 -27.90 -30.02
N SER A 482 -35.46 -27.55 -28.78
CA SER A 482 -36.68 -26.82 -28.37
C SER A 482 -37.70 -27.55 -27.47
N THR A 483 -38.05 -26.86 -26.36
CA THR A 483 -39.35 -26.81 -25.62
C THR A 483 -39.98 -28.13 -25.15
N GLY A 484 -40.38 -28.35 -23.90
CA GLY A 484 -41.10 -27.49 -22.96
C GLY A 484 -42.24 -28.34 -22.34
N MET A 485 -42.86 -27.85 -21.26
CA MET A 485 -44.09 -28.35 -20.60
C MET A 485 -43.99 -29.50 -19.57
N GLU A 486 -44.03 -29.10 -18.30
CA GLU A 486 -44.85 -29.66 -17.20
C GLU A 486 -46.34 -29.71 -17.65
N PRO A 487 -47.21 -30.69 -17.28
CA PRO A 487 -47.66 -30.81 -15.88
C PRO A 487 -48.15 -32.18 -15.33
N ASP A 488 -48.16 -32.21 -13.99
CA ASP A 488 -49.16 -32.80 -13.08
C ASP A 488 -49.36 -34.32 -12.91
N ARG A 489 -49.65 -34.64 -11.64
CA ARG A 489 -50.38 -35.75 -11.02
C ARG A 489 -49.72 -37.08 -10.65
N ASP A 490 -49.64 -37.22 -9.32
CA ASP A 490 -50.19 -38.29 -8.49
C ASP A 490 -49.78 -39.73 -8.81
N GLN A 491 -48.92 -40.28 -7.94
CA GLN A 491 -49.21 -41.60 -7.39
C GLN A 491 -48.66 -41.79 -5.98
N VAL A 492 -49.54 -42.36 -5.18
CA VAL A 492 -49.55 -42.56 -3.74
C VAL A 492 -49.04 -43.96 -3.40
N ALA A 493 -48.41 -44.03 -2.23
CA ALA A 493 -48.34 -45.16 -1.28
C ALA A 493 -47.14 -46.15 -1.25
N GLU A 494 -46.59 -46.17 -0.02
CA GLU A 494 -46.16 -47.31 0.80
C GLU A 494 -44.67 -47.61 1.03
N PRO A 495 -44.29 -48.06 2.25
CA PRO A 495 -43.23 -47.42 3.03
C PRO A 495 -42.07 -48.36 3.32
N THR A 496 -40.84 -47.84 3.26
CA THR A 496 -39.66 -48.58 3.74
C THR A 496 -39.14 -47.98 5.04
N ALA A 497 -38.96 -48.87 6.01
CA ALA A 497 -38.68 -48.61 7.41
C ALA A 497 -37.43 -47.76 7.69
N LEU A 498 -37.55 -46.89 8.70
CA LEU A 498 -36.45 -46.09 9.27
C LEU A 498 -35.46 -46.96 10.04
N PRO A 499 -34.13 -46.76 9.90
CA PRO A 499 -33.15 -47.30 10.83
C PRO A 499 -33.14 -46.53 12.15
N ARG A 500 -33.04 -47.30 13.24
CA ARG A 500 -33.02 -46.89 14.65
C ARG A 500 -31.79 -46.02 14.97
N PRO A 501 -31.92 -44.87 15.67
CA PRO A 501 -30.79 -44.03 16.03
C PRO A 501 -29.96 -44.65 17.16
N THR A 502 -28.64 -44.61 17.00
CA THR A 502 -27.61 -44.94 17.98
C THR A 502 -27.60 -43.87 19.10
N PRO A 503 -27.47 -44.23 20.40
CA PRO A 503 -27.45 -43.25 21.47
C PRO A 503 -26.19 -42.38 21.46
N SER A 504 -26.39 -41.07 21.53
CA SER A 504 -25.33 -40.06 21.69
C SER A 504 -24.57 -40.21 23.03
N PRO A 505 -23.25 -39.99 23.05
CA PRO A 505 -22.47 -39.98 24.29
C PRO A 505 -22.85 -38.77 25.16
N THR A 506 -23.12 -39.06 26.44
CA THR A 506 -23.41 -38.08 27.49
C THR A 506 -22.21 -37.15 27.72
N ALA A 507 -22.44 -35.84 27.61
CA ALA A 507 -21.43 -34.83 27.91
C ALA A 507 -21.04 -34.84 29.40
N PRO A 508 -19.76 -34.68 29.75
CA PRO A 508 -19.32 -34.56 31.13
C PRO A 508 -19.85 -33.27 31.78
N PRO A 509 -20.09 -33.27 33.10
CA PRO A 509 -20.62 -32.12 33.81
C PRO A 509 -19.64 -30.93 33.79
N PRO A 510 -20.16 -29.69 33.81
CA PRO A 510 -19.32 -28.49 33.80
C PRO A 510 -18.46 -28.38 35.08
N PRO A 511 -17.24 -27.85 34.97
CA PRO A 511 -16.37 -27.64 36.13
C PRO A 511 -16.98 -26.63 37.10
N THR A 512 -16.84 -26.92 38.40
CA THR A 512 -17.30 -26.07 39.50
C THR A 512 -16.57 -24.71 39.46
N PRO A 513 -17.27 -23.57 39.59
CA PRO A 513 -16.64 -22.27 39.59
C PRO A 513 -15.70 -22.09 40.80
N PRO A 514 -14.56 -21.39 40.63
CA PRO A 514 -13.64 -21.12 41.72
C PRO A 514 -14.27 -20.22 42.80
N PRO A 515 -13.84 -20.36 44.08
CA PRO A 515 -14.37 -19.54 45.16
C PRO A 515 -14.05 -18.05 44.94
N PRO A 516 -14.96 -17.15 45.37
CA PRO A 516 -14.76 -15.71 45.22
C PRO A 516 -13.53 -15.23 46.03
N PRO A 517 -12.79 -14.23 45.52
CA PRO A 517 -11.65 -13.67 46.22
C PRO A 517 -12.09 -12.99 47.54
N PRO A 518 -11.23 -13.01 48.58
CA PRO A 518 -11.53 -12.35 49.85
C PRO A 518 -11.68 -10.83 49.66
N PRO A 519 -12.56 -10.17 50.43
CA PRO A 519 -12.80 -8.74 50.31
C PRO A 519 -11.54 -7.93 50.67
N PRO A 520 -11.29 -6.80 49.98
CA PRO A 520 -10.14 -5.95 50.26
C PRO A 520 -10.19 -5.39 51.69
N SER A 521 -9.05 -5.43 52.37
CA SER A 521 -8.85 -4.86 53.70
C SER A 521 -9.15 -3.36 53.67
N ARG A 522 -10.01 -2.88 54.58
CA ARG A 522 -10.31 -1.44 54.73
C ARG A 522 -9.01 -0.64 54.94
N PRO A 523 -8.83 0.51 54.27
CA PRO A 523 -7.72 1.40 54.58
C PRO A 523 -7.89 1.99 55.98
N THR A 524 -6.83 1.89 56.79
CA THR A 524 -6.69 2.57 58.07
C THR A 524 -6.64 4.08 57.83
N VAL A 525 -7.67 4.79 58.29
CA VAL A 525 -7.70 6.26 58.27
C VAL A 525 -6.81 6.76 59.41
N THR A 526 -5.63 7.27 59.07
CA THR A 526 -4.78 8.02 60.00
C THR A 526 -5.30 9.45 60.08
N VAL A 527 -5.85 9.83 61.23
CA VAL A 527 -6.30 11.18 61.55
C VAL A 527 -5.07 12.05 61.89
N PRO A 528 -4.82 13.17 61.20
CA PRO A 528 -3.77 14.10 61.59
C PRO A 528 -4.18 14.97 62.79
N PRO A 529 -3.24 15.37 63.65
CA PRO A 529 -3.55 16.18 64.84
C PRO A 529 -3.95 17.62 64.47
N SER A 530 -4.97 18.12 65.18
CA SER A 530 -5.53 19.46 65.09
C SER A 530 -4.49 20.56 65.34
N GLY A 531 -4.22 21.36 64.31
CA GLY A 531 -3.46 22.61 64.40
C GLY A 531 -4.35 23.81 64.75
N THR A 532 -3.82 24.69 65.58
CA THR A 532 -4.39 25.89 66.19
C THR A 532 -4.91 26.95 65.18
N PRO A 533 -5.89 27.80 65.56
CA PRO A 533 -6.48 28.80 64.67
C PRO A 533 -5.55 29.99 64.44
N ARG A 534 -5.47 30.43 63.18
CA ARG A 534 -4.76 31.63 62.72
C ARG A 534 -5.68 32.86 62.83
N PRO A 535 -5.22 34.03 63.34
CA PRO A 535 -6.06 35.22 63.45
C PRO A 535 -6.33 35.88 62.08
N SER A 536 -7.55 36.40 61.96
CA SER A 536 -8.11 37.10 60.80
C SER A 536 -7.37 38.39 60.45
N PRO A 537 -7.22 38.75 59.15
CA PRO A 537 -6.73 40.06 58.76
C PRO A 537 -7.84 41.14 58.79
N THR A 538 -7.47 42.28 59.34
CA THR A 538 -8.22 43.52 59.45
C THR A 538 -8.49 44.17 58.08
N LEU A 539 -9.76 44.53 57.84
CA LEU A 539 -10.23 45.38 56.74
C LEU A 539 -9.59 46.78 56.82
N THR A 540 -8.91 47.19 55.74
CA THR A 540 -8.53 48.60 55.52
C THR A 540 -9.36 49.12 54.36
N ALA A 541 -10.13 50.18 54.64
CA ALA A 541 -10.99 50.88 53.70
C ALA A 541 -10.16 51.70 52.70
N ASP A 542 -10.61 51.74 51.45
CA ASP A 542 -10.06 52.61 50.39
C ASP A 542 -11.10 53.67 50.01
N PRO A 543 -10.72 54.95 49.78
CA PRO A 543 -11.64 56.08 49.70
C PRO A 543 -12.16 56.36 48.28
N SER A 544 -13.34 56.99 48.25
CA SER A 544 -14.08 57.47 47.08
C SER A 544 -13.28 58.30 46.07
N PRO A 545 -13.64 58.25 44.75
CA PRO A 545 -13.12 59.15 43.74
C PRO A 545 -13.87 60.50 43.70
N PRO A 546 -13.21 61.62 43.30
CA PRO A 546 -13.85 62.92 43.12
C PRO A 546 -14.51 63.07 41.73
N PRO A 547 -15.43 64.05 41.56
CA PRO A 547 -16.25 64.19 40.36
C PRO A 547 -15.67 65.15 39.31
N GLY A 548 -15.91 64.82 38.03
CA GLY A 548 -16.34 65.72 36.93
C GLY A 548 -15.42 66.83 36.41
N GLY A 549 -15.27 66.92 35.07
CA GLY A 549 -14.88 68.16 34.40
C GLY A 549 -14.46 68.05 32.93
N LEU A 550 -15.36 68.43 32.01
CA LEU A 550 -15.17 68.68 30.58
C LEU A 550 -14.15 69.79 30.26
N LEU A 551 -13.44 69.72 29.12
CA LEU A 551 -13.56 70.65 27.98
C LEU A 551 -12.45 70.46 26.91
N LEU A 552 -12.91 70.62 25.66
CA LEU A 552 -12.24 70.76 24.35
C LEU A 552 -11.29 71.98 24.28
N PRO A 553 -10.40 72.12 23.26
CA PRO A 553 -10.67 72.16 21.81
C PRO A 553 -10.05 71.04 20.95
#